data_AF-A0A1V3WRX0-F1
#
_entry.id   AF-A0A1V3WRX0-F1
#
_cell.length_a   1.000
_cell.length_b   1.000
_cell.length_c   1.000
_cell.angle_alpha   90.00
_cell.angle_beta   90.00
_cell.angle_gamma   90.00
#
_symmetry.space_group_name_H-M   'P 1'
#
loop_
_entity.id
_entity.type
_entity.pdbx_description
1 polymer ?
#
loop_
_entity_poly.entity_id
_entity_poly.type
_entity_poly.pdbx_seq_one_letter_code
_entity_poly.pdbx_strand_id
1 'polypeptide(L)'
;MGLEDRDALRVLRDAFAPAEGRNDLVRRFYTNWFALDASVRDLFPPEMDSQRAAFAHALHWVYGELVEQRAEEPVAFLAQLGRDHRKYGVLPTQYDTLRRALYQTLRGYLGQESRRAWTDTVERPPTSR
;
A
#
# COMPACT_ATOMS: atom_id res chain seq x y z
N MET A 1 -15.45 7.56 -4.08
CA MET A 1 -14.30 7.27 -4.97
C MET A 1 -14.39 5.79 -5.34
N GLY A 2 -14.90 5.50 -6.54
CA GLY A 2 -14.93 4.14 -7.08
C GLY A 2 -13.60 3.81 -7.77
N LEU A 3 -13.41 2.54 -8.14
CA LEU A 3 -12.27 2.06 -8.95
C LEU A 3 -12.20 2.68 -10.37
N GLU A 4 -13.03 3.67 -10.65
CA GLU A 4 -13.13 4.38 -11.92
C GLU A 4 -12.27 5.66 -11.93
N ASP A 5 -11.88 6.15 -10.75
CA ASP A 5 -11.02 7.33 -10.61
C ASP A 5 -9.56 6.96 -10.88
N ARG A 6 -9.17 7.07 -12.16
CA ARG A 6 -7.82 6.70 -12.62
C ARG A 6 -6.72 7.54 -11.97
N ASP A 7 -7.01 8.79 -11.62
CA ASP A 7 -6.00 9.66 -11.00
C ASP A 7 -5.77 9.26 -9.54
N ALA A 8 -6.84 8.95 -8.80
CA ALA A 8 -6.70 8.35 -7.48
C ALA A 8 -5.94 7.01 -7.51
N LEU A 9 -6.21 6.16 -8.51
CA LEU A 9 -5.49 4.89 -8.68
C LEU A 9 -4.01 5.09 -9.03
N ARG A 10 -3.66 6.09 -9.84
CA ARG A 10 -2.26 6.44 -10.13
C ARG A 10 -1.52 6.91 -8.88
N VAL A 11 -2.14 7.76 -8.06
CA VAL A 11 -1.57 8.19 -6.79
C VAL A 11 -1.29 6.99 -5.88
N LEU A 12 -2.23 6.05 -5.78
CA LEU A 12 -2.02 4.82 -5.01
C LEU A 12 -0.92 3.95 -5.60
N ARG A 13 -0.91 3.73 -6.93
CA ARG A 13 0.14 2.98 -7.64
C ARG A 13 1.52 3.55 -7.33
N ASP A 14 1.68 4.87 -7.47
CA ASP A 14 2.97 5.55 -7.32
C ASP A 14 3.45 5.52 -5.86
N ALA A 15 2.52 5.54 -4.89
CA ALA A 15 2.85 5.38 -3.48
C ALA A 15 3.48 4.00 -3.15
N PHE A 16 3.16 2.97 -3.96
CA PHE A 16 3.74 1.63 -3.84
C PHE A 16 4.93 1.38 -4.79
N ALA A 17 5.44 2.40 -5.49
CA ALA A 17 6.57 2.24 -6.41
C ALA A 17 7.73 1.46 -5.76
N PRO A 18 8.31 0.46 -6.46
CA PRO A 18 9.41 -0.34 -5.92
C PRO A 18 10.61 0.54 -5.56
N ALA A 19 11.14 0.33 -4.35
CA ALA A 19 12.31 1.04 -3.84
C ALA A 19 13.31 0.10 -3.17
N GLU A 20 13.39 -1.17 -3.63
CA GLU A 20 14.30 -2.19 -3.07
C GLU A 20 14.19 -2.31 -1.53
N GLY A 21 12.96 -2.45 -1.00
CA GLY A 21 12.71 -2.53 0.44
C GLY A 21 12.72 -1.19 1.20
N ARG A 22 13.13 -0.10 0.54
CA ARG A 22 13.19 1.26 1.14
C ARG A 22 11.88 2.05 1.04
N ASN A 23 10.80 1.44 0.56
CA ASN A 23 9.50 2.12 0.45
C ASN A 23 8.95 2.43 1.87
N ASP A 24 9.00 3.72 2.24
CA ASP A 24 8.60 4.21 3.56
C ASP A 24 7.13 3.94 3.90
N LEU A 25 6.24 3.99 2.91
CA LEU A 25 4.82 3.67 3.09
C LEU A 25 4.65 2.21 3.53
N VAL A 26 5.31 1.28 2.83
CA VAL A 26 5.24 -0.15 3.15
C VAL A 26 5.89 -0.44 4.49
N ARG A 27 7.00 0.25 4.83
CA ARG A 27 7.60 0.14 6.17
C ARG A 27 6.62 0.57 7.26
N ARG A 28 5.99 1.75 7.11
CA ARG A 28 4.98 2.26 8.04
C ARG A 28 3.78 1.32 8.14
N PHE A 29 3.35 0.72 7.04
CA PHE A 29 2.27 -0.27 7.03
C PHE A 29 2.58 -1.45 7.95
N TYR A 30 3.73 -2.11 7.77
CA TYR A 30 4.11 -3.25 8.62
C TYR A 30 4.29 -2.84 10.09
N THR A 31 4.89 -1.68 10.35
CA THR A 31 4.99 -1.13 11.72
C THR A 31 3.61 -0.96 12.35
N ASN A 32 2.66 -0.36 11.63
CA ASN A 32 1.29 -0.17 12.13
C ASN A 32 0.56 -1.49 12.32
N TRP A 33 0.76 -2.46 11.42
CA TRP A 33 0.10 -3.76 11.51
C TRP A 33 0.61 -4.57 12.71
N PHE A 34 1.91 -4.63 12.94
CA PHE A 34 2.48 -5.32 14.10
C PHE A 34 2.12 -4.62 15.42
N ALA A 35 1.98 -3.29 15.42
CA ALA A 35 1.49 -2.56 16.59
C ALA A 35 -0.01 -2.82 16.87
N LEU A 36 -0.80 -3.01 15.82
CA LEU A 36 -2.23 -3.32 15.92
C LEU A 36 -2.49 -4.78 16.33
N ASP A 37 -1.64 -5.70 15.87
CA ASP A 37 -1.76 -7.14 16.11
C ASP A 37 -0.36 -7.77 16.24
N ALA A 38 0.11 -7.89 17.48
CA ALA A 38 1.44 -8.41 17.78
C ALA A 38 1.60 -9.88 17.35
N SER A 39 0.52 -10.66 17.31
CA SER A 39 0.57 -12.09 16.92
C SER A 39 1.00 -12.29 15.46
N VAL A 40 0.74 -11.29 14.62
CA VAL A 40 1.14 -11.32 13.20
C VAL A 40 2.65 -11.24 13.06
N ARG A 41 3.37 -10.58 13.99
CA ARG A 41 4.83 -10.46 13.91
C ARG A 41 5.52 -11.82 13.86
N ASP A 42 4.98 -12.81 14.56
CA ASP A 42 5.54 -14.16 14.64
C ASP A 42 5.45 -14.93 13.32
N LEU A 43 4.60 -14.47 12.39
CA LEU A 43 4.48 -15.04 11.04
C LEU A 43 5.58 -14.57 10.08
N PHE A 44 6.42 -13.62 10.49
CA PHE A 44 7.43 -13.01 9.64
C PHE A 44 8.86 -13.23 10.15
N PRO A 45 9.85 -13.36 9.26
CA PRO A 45 11.25 -13.40 9.64
C PRO A 45 11.73 -12.10 10.33
N PRO A 46 12.91 -12.13 11.00
CA PRO A 46 13.58 -10.91 11.49
C PRO A 46 13.88 -9.92 10.37
N GLU A 47 14.45 -10.43 9.27
CA GLU A 47 14.76 -9.64 8.08
C GLU A 47 13.51 -9.49 7.19
N MET A 48 13.17 -8.26 6.86
CA MET A 48 11.90 -7.90 6.24
C MET A 48 12.05 -7.20 4.89
N ASP A 49 13.28 -6.95 4.42
CA ASP A 49 13.51 -6.25 3.15
C ASP A 49 12.88 -6.95 1.95
N SER A 50 13.07 -8.26 1.82
CA SER A 50 12.49 -9.06 0.73
C SER A 50 10.96 -9.06 0.77
N GLN A 51 10.37 -9.22 1.96
CA GLN A 51 8.93 -9.19 2.15
C GLN A 51 8.33 -7.82 1.83
N ARG A 52 8.96 -6.73 2.28
CA ARG A 52 8.54 -5.37 1.96
C ARG A 52 8.63 -5.08 0.47
N ALA A 53 9.70 -5.52 -0.18
CA ALA A 53 9.88 -5.36 -1.63
C ALA A 53 8.80 -6.14 -2.41
N ALA A 54 8.55 -7.40 -2.04
CA ALA A 54 7.50 -8.22 -2.66
C ALA A 54 6.11 -7.60 -2.49
N PHE A 55 5.79 -7.10 -1.29
CA PHE A 55 4.51 -6.43 -1.02
C PHE A 55 4.34 -5.14 -1.84
N ALA A 56 5.37 -4.29 -1.88
CA ALA A 56 5.37 -3.07 -2.69
C ALA A 56 5.12 -3.40 -4.17
N HIS A 57 5.86 -4.38 -4.70
CA HIS A 57 5.76 -4.79 -6.09
C HIS A 57 4.37 -5.33 -6.44
N ALA A 58 3.81 -6.20 -5.58
CA ALA A 58 2.48 -6.75 -5.77
C ALA A 58 1.39 -5.66 -5.82
N LEU A 59 1.40 -4.71 -4.86
CA LEU A 59 0.42 -3.63 -4.86
C LEU A 59 0.62 -2.63 -5.99
N HIS A 60 1.87 -2.28 -6.32
CA HIS A 60 2.18 -1.42 -7.45
C HIS A 60 1.62 -2.02 -8.76
N TRP A 61 1.82 -3.32 -8.96
CA TRP A 61 1.28 -4.02 -10.11
C TRP A 61 -0.25 -4.06 -10.10
N VAL A 62 -0.89 -4.43 -8.99
CA VAL A 62 -2.36 -4.46 -8.88
C VAL A 62 -2.98 -3.11 -9.20
N TYR A 63 -2.46 -2.01 -8.63
CA TYR A 63 -2.95 -0.67 -8.94
C TYR A 63 -2.64 -0.27 -10.39
N GLY A 64 -1.52 -0.71 -10.95
CA GLY A 64 -1.19 -0.52 -12.37
C GLY A 64 -2.24 -1.15 -13.29
N GLU A 65 -2.61 -2.41 -13.06
CA GLU A 65 -3.65 -3.08 -13.85
C GLU A 65 -5.03 -2.40 -13.71
N LEU A 66 -5.37 -1.93 -12.52
CA LEU A 66 -6.60 -1.17 -12.29
C LEU A 66 -6.61 0.18 -13.02
N VAL A 67 -5.47 0.89 -13.09
CA VAL A 67 -5.33 2.11 -13.90
C VAL A 67 -5.58 1.84 -15.38
N GLU A 68 -5.09 0.70 -15.87
CA GLU A 68 -5.28 0.23 -17.26
C GLU A 68 -6.65 -0.42 -17.50
N GLN A 69 -7.53 -0.44 -16.50
CA GLN A 69 -8.87 -1.06 -16.54
C GLN A 69 -8.86 -2.57 -16.85
N ARG A 70 -7.76 -3.24 -16.53
CA ARG A 70 -7.60 -4.69 -16.64
C ARG A 70 -7.90 -5.33 -15.29
N ALA A 71 -9.18 -5.52 -14.98
CA ALA A 71 -9.61 -5.97 -13.66
C ALA A 71 -9.54 -7.50 -13.47
N GLU A 72 -9.54 -8.29 -14.55
CA GLU A 72 -9.57 -9.75 -14.48
C GLU A 72 -8.27 -10.33 -13.93
N GLU A 73 -7.14 -9.81 -14.40
CA GLU A 73 -5.78 -10.19 -14.02
C GLU A 73 -5.49 -9.97 -12.52
N PRO A 74 -5.71 -8.77 -11.94
CA PRO A 74 -5.50 -8.54 -10.51
C PRO A 74 -6.48 -9.36 -9.65
N VAL A 75 -7.72 -9.59 -10.11
CA VAL A 75 -8.66 -10.47 -9.38
C VAL A 75 -8.14 -11.91 -9.34
N ALA A 76 -7.71 -12.45 -10.48
CA ALA A 76 -7.15 -13.79 -10.57
C ALA A 76 -5.88 -13.94 -9.71
N PHE A 77 -4.99 -12.94 -9.77
CA PHE A 77 -3.78 -12.87 -8.94
C PHE A 77 -4.11 -12.85 -7.45
N LEU A 78 -4.99 -11.96 -6.98
CA LEU A 78 -5.36 -11.86 -5.57
C LEU A 78 -6.05 -13.13 -5.06
N ALA A 79 -6.88 -13.77 -5.89
CA ALA A 79 -7.49 -15.06 -5.57
C ALA A 79 -6.43 -16.15 -5.39
N GLN A 80 -5.44 -16.24 -6.28
CA GLN A 80 -4.33 -17.19 -6.16
C GLN A 80 -3.47 -16.88 -4.93
N LEU A 81 -3.12 -15.61 -4.72
CA LEU A 81 -2.35 -15.15 -3.58
C LEU A 81 -3.01 -15.56 -2.26
N GLY A 82 -4.32 -15.36 -2.12
CA GLY A 82 -5.08 -15.79 -0.95
C GLY A 82 -5.04 -17.31 -0.72
N ARG A 83 -5.06 -18.12 -1.79
CA ARG A 83 -4.89 -19.58 -1.67
C ARG A 83 -3.50 -19.94 -1.16
N ASP A 84 -2.47 -19.31 -1.70
CA ASP A 84 -1.08 -19.56 -1.32
C ASP A 84 -0.80 -19.11 0.11
N HIS A 85 -1.51 -18.10 0.61
CA HIS A 85 -1.37 -17.62 1.99
C HIS A 85 -2.01 -18.55 3.03
N ARG A 86 -2.93 -19.45 2.63
CA ARG A 86 -3.52 -20.43 3.55
C ARG A 86 -2.48 -21.33 4.21
N LYS A 87 -1.37 -21.64 3.50
CA LYS A 87 -0.31 -22.50 4.03
C LYS A 87 0.45 -21.88 5.21
N TYR A 88 0.35 -20.56 5.40
CA TYR A 88 1.00 -19.84 6.50
C TYR A 88 0.11 -19.74 7.75
N GLY A 89 -1.06 -20.39 7.76
CA GLY A 89 -1.94 -20.43 8.94
C GLY A 89 -2.59 -19.10 9.29
N VAL A 90 -2.66 -18.15 8.35
CA VAL A 90 -3.26 -16.83 8.58
C VAL A 90 -4.74 -16.96 8.95
N LEU A 91 -5.12 -16.40 10.10
CA LEU A 91 -6.49 -16.43 10.62
C LEU A 91 -7.36 -15.34 9.95
N PRO A 92 -8.68 -15.56 9.81
CA PRO A 92 -9.60 -14.54 9.30
C PRO A 92 -9.47 -13.18 9.98
N THR A 93 -9.27 -13.16 11.31
CA THR A 93 -9.09 -11.94 12.11
C THR A 93 -7.83 -11.15 11.72
N GLN A 94 -6.79 -11.83 11.23
CA GLN A 94 -5.55 -11.17 10.78
C GLN A 94 -5.76 -10.45 9.44
N TYR A 95 -6.73 -10.87 8.61
CA TYR A 95 -7.14 -10.09 7.43
C TYR A 95 -7.86 -8.79 7.82
N ASP A 96 -8.61 -8.77 8.92
CA ASP A 96 -9.24 -7.56 9.42
C ASP A 96 -8.21 -6.56 9.94
N THR A 97 -7.22 -7.02 10.71
CA THR A 97 -6.14 -6.16 11.21
C THR A 97 -5.26 -5.65 10.07
N LEU A 98 -4.98 -6.49 9.06
CA LEU A 98 -4.30 -6.09 7.82
C LEU A 98 -5.03 -4.94 7.13
N ARG A 99 -6.33 -5.10 6.86
CA ARG A 99 -7.12 -4.05 6.19
C ARG A 99 -7.12 -2.75 6.98
N ARG A 100 -7.30 -2.82 8.30
CA ARG A 100 -7.30 -1.63 9.17
C ARG A 100 -5.94 -0.92 9.14
N ALA A 101 -4.85 -1.66 9.27
CA ALA A 101 -3.50 -1.10 9.23
C ALA A 101 -3.17 -0.47 7.87
N LEU A 102 -3.54 -1.13 6.76
CA LEU A 102 -3.36 -0.62 5.41
C LEU A 102 -4.15 0.68 5.19
N TYR A 103 -5.43 0.68 5.55
CA TYR A 103 -6.30 1.85 5.43
C TYR A 103 -5.77 3.05 6.24
N GLN A 104 -5.38 2.83 7.50
CA GLN A 104 -4.81 3.89 8.35
C GLN A 104 -3.52 4.45 7.76
N THR A 105 -2.65 3.57 7.23
CA THR A 105 -1.37 3.96 6.64
C THR A 105 -1.58 4.80 5.38
N LEU A 106 -2.47 4.37 4.49
CA LEU A 106 -2.81 5.10 3.26
C LEU A 106 -3.45 6.45 3.57
N ARG A 107 -4.40 6.50 4.50
CA ARG A 107 -5.04 7.76 4.92
C ARG A 107 -4.01 8.75 5.49
N GLY A 108 -3.07 8.26 6.31
CA GLY A 108 -2.00 9.07 6.87
C GLY A 108 -1.02 9.59 5.81
N TYR A 109 -0.66 8.75 4.84
CA TYR A 109 0.21 9.12 3.73
C TYR A 109 -0.43 10.17 2.82
N LEU A 110 -1.66 9.91 2.35
CA LEU A 110 -2.38 10.85 1.48
C LEU A 110 -2.62 12.19 2.19
N GLY A 111 -2.93 12.17 3.49
CA GLY A 111 -3.07 13.41 4.27
C GLY A 111 -1.77 14.22 4.39
N GLN A 112 -0.60 13.57 4.45
CA GLN A 112 0.70 14.26 4.43
C GLN A 112 1.01 14.82 3.05
N GLU A 113 0.77 14.06 1.98
CA GLU A 113 0.99 14.50 0.59
C GLU A 113 0.08 15.68 0.23
N SER A 114 -1.21 15.62 0.58
CA SER A 114 -2.12 16.75 0.37
C SER A 114 -1.67 18.00 1.12
N ARG A 115 -1.13 17.85 2.35
CA ARG A 115 -0.59 18.98 3.11
C ARG A 115 0.66 19.57 2.45
N ARG A 116 1.59 18.73 1.99
CA ARG A 116 2.82 19.16 1.29
C ARG A 116 2.47 19.92 0.00
N ALA A 117 1.61 19.34 -0.83
CA ALA A 117 1.16 19.97 -2.07
C ALA A 117 0.51 21.35 -1.82
N TRP A 118 -0.26 21.47 -0.74
CA TRP A 118 -0.84 22.76 -0.34
C TRP A 118 0.23 23.76 0.12
N THR A 119 1.16 23.36 0.98
CA THR A 119 2.27 24.21 1.44
C THR A 119 3.14 24.68 0.27
N ASP A 120 3.54 23.79 -0.64
CA ASP A 120 4.34 24.13 -1.82
C ASP A 120 3.63 25.12 -2.76
N THR A 121 2.30 25.05 -2.83
CA THR A 121 1.48 25.96 -3.63
C THR A 121 1.41 27.35 -3.00
N VAL A 122 1.31 27.43 -1.67
CA VAL A 122 1.20 28.70 -0.92
C VAL A 122 2.55 29.39 -0.78
N GLU A 123 3.64 28.64 -0.63
CA GLU A 123 5.00 29.18 -0.48
C GLU A 123 5.67 29.53 -1.81
N ARG A 124 5.09 29.15 -2.95
CA ARG A 124 5.57 29.59 -4.26
C ARG A 124 5.33 31.10 -4.41
N PRO A 125 6.38 31.93 -4.57
CA PRO A 125 6.17 33.36 -4.78
C PRO A 125 5.32 33.56 -6.05
N PRO A 126 4.36 34.51 -6.04
CA PRO A 126 3.58 34.79 -7.23
C PRO A 126 4.55 35.15 -8.36
N THR A 127 4.51 34.39 -9.45
CA THR A 127 5.27 34.74 -10.65
C THR A 127 4.68 36.03 -11.18
N SER A 128 5.32 37.15 -10.84
CA SER A 128 5.06 38.45 -11.42
C SER A 128 5.29 38.38 -12.93
N ARG A 129 4.21 38.53 -13.71
CA ARG A 129 4.29 38.92 -15.12
C ARG A 129 4.19 40.43 -15.24
#